data_AF-A0AA44IYE8-F1
#
_entry.id   AF-A0AA44IYE8-F1
#
_cell.length_a   1.000
_cell.length_b   1.000
_cell.length_c   1.000
_cell.angle_alpha   90.00
_cell.angle_beta   90.00
_cell.angle_gamma   90.00
#
_symmetry.space_group_name_H-M   'P 1'
#
loop_
_entity.id
_entity.type
_entity.pdbx_description
1 polymer ?
#
loop_
_entity_poly.entity_id
_entity_poly.type
_entity_poly.pdbx_seq_one_letter_code
_entity_poly.pdbx_strand_id
1 'polypeptide(L)'
;MTTPKPVFGPNDIGSSPGDPQLGRLVFLASSCGSCHATPGQPDSLVLGGGLALSSSFGVFRPPNISPDIADGIGSWTVEDFANALVAGISPDGRHYYPAFPYTSYTGMKIEDIKNLYAYLRTLPPVSGKAPPHDLWPPFRLRRAVGVWKLLFFEEVGKPQAITGDPALDRGSYLTETLAHCAECHSSRNIFAAIRPETRFAGGPDAEGTGFVPNITPTRLRRWTQTDISTMLATGQKPQDGHVGSAMVDVVANLSQLPQEDRDAIARYIEALPARQTPHP
;
A
#
# COMPACT_ATOMS: atom_id res chain seq x y z
N MET A 1 -23.42 7.97 -11.64
CA MET A 1 -22.79 6.65 -11.43
C MET A 1 -21.34 6.76 -11.01
N THR A 2 -20.57 7.74 -11.48
CA THR A 2 -19.13 7.93 -11.18
C THR A 2 -18.85 8.99 -10.11
N THR A 3 -19.87 9.38 -9.33
CA THR A 3 -19.71 10.33 -8.24
C THR A 3 -19.03 9.62 -7.05
N PRO A 4 -18.04 10.23 -6.40
CA PRO A 4 -17.47 9.70 -5.16
C PRO A 4 -18.55 9.49 -4.10
N LYS A 5 -18.55 8.31 -3.48
CA LYS A 5 -19.47 7.95 -2.40
C LYS A 5 -18.64 7.44 -1.23
N PRO A 6 -18.50 8.23 -0.14
CA PRO A 6 -17.86 7.74 1.08
C PRO A 6 -18.53 6.46 1.57
N VAL A 7 -17.73 5.53 2.09
CA VAL A 7 -18.16 4.27 2.72
C VAL A 7 -18.59 4.53 4.17
N PHE A 8 -17.83 5.37 4.87
CA PHE A 8 -18.07 5.69 6.26
C PHE A 8 -18.63 7.11 6.40
N GLY A 9 -19.78 7.23 7.03
CA GLY A 9 -20.34 8.48 7.54
C GLY A 9 -19.94 8.73 8.99
N PRO A 10 -20.34 9.89 9.55
CA PRO A 10 -20.03 10.24 10.94
C PRO A 10 -20.50 9.16 11.91
N ASN A 11 -19.60 8.69 12.78
CA ASN A 11 -19.80 7.65 13.81
C ASN A 11 -19.70 6.18 13.34
N ASP A 12 -19.47 5.88 12.06
CA ASP A 12 -19.40 4.50 11.59
C ASP A 12 -18.14 3.74 12.09
N ILE A 13 -17.12 4.48 12.52
CA ILE A 13 -15.81 3.93 12.95
C ILE A 13 -15.72 3.77 14.48
N GLY A 14 -16.74 4.21 15.20
CA GLY A 14 -16.76 4.20 16.66
C GLY A 14 -15.82 5.25 17.28
N SER A 15 -16.10 5.63 18.53
CA SER A 15 -15.43 6.74 19.21
C SER A 15 -14.21 6.34 20.04
N SER A 16 -13.96 5.04 20.23
CA SER A 16 -12.80 4.58 20.99
C SER A 16 -11.51 5.00 20.28
N PRO A 17 -10.53 5.61 20.99
CA PRO A 17 -9.26 5.96 20.37
C PRO A 17 -8.52 4.70 19.91
N GLY A 18 -7.71 4.84 18.86
CA GLY A 18 -6.77 3.80 18.45
C GLY A 18 -5.53 3.77 19.36
N ASP A 19 -4.82 2.65 19.31
CA ASP A 19 -3.54 2.43 19.97
C ASP A 19 -2.38 2.83 19.02
N PRO A 20 -1.57 3.85 19.35
CA PRO A 20 -0.48 4.30 18.50
C PRO A 20 0.70 3.31 18.44
N GLN A 21 0.89 2.44 19.43
CA GLN A 21 1.93 1.40 19.38
C GLN A 21 1.56 0.33 18.36
N LEU A 22 0.29 -0.11 18.34
CA LEU A 22 -0.23 -0.97 17.27
C LEU A 22 -0.24 -0.24 15.92
N GLY A 23 -0.55 1.07 15.93
CA GLY A 23 -0.54 1.91 14.75
C GLY A 23 0.83 2.01 14.08
N ARG A 24 1.91 2.00 14.88
CA ARG A 24 3.28 1.94 14.36
C ARG A 24 3.50 0.68 13.53
N LEU A 25 2.96 -0.47 13.95
CA LEU A 25 3.09 -1.71 13.18
C LEU A 25 2.33 -1.63 11.85
N VAL A 26 1.12 -1.04 11.85
CA VAL A 26 0.36 -0.80 10.62
C VAL A 26 1.10 0.16 9.69
N PHE A 27 1.68 1.23 10.23
CA PHE A 27 2.49 2.20 9.48
C PHE A 27 3.70 1.57 8.79
N LEU A 28 4.42 0.71 9.52
CA LEU A 28 5.56 -0.05 8.99
C LEU A 28 5.10 -1.07 7.94
N ALA A 29 4.11 -1.91 8.27
CA ALA A 29 3.59 -2.91 7.34
C ALA A 29 3.08 -2.26 6.04
N SER A 30 2.46 -1.08 6.14
CA SER A 30 1.95 -0.34 4.99
C SER A 30 2.98 0.52 4.26
N SER A 31 4.21 0.62 4.82
CA SER A 31 5.33 1.40 4.28
C SER A 31 4.99 2.86 3.96
N CYS A 32 4.18 3.51 4.80
CA CYS A 32 3.69 4.88 4.53
C CYS A 32 4.85 5.87 4.33
N GLY A 33 5.91 5.75 5.14
CA GLY A 33 7.10 6.60 5.07
C GLY A 33 7.85 6.52 3.73
N SER A 34 7.79 5.38 3.03
CA SER A 34 8.48 5.19 1.75
C SER A 34 7.97 6.12 0.64
N CYS A 35 6.73 6.59 0.74
CA CYS A 35 6.15 7.54 -0.22
C CYS A 35 5.97 8.95 0.37
N HIS A 36 5.63 9.04 1.65
CA HIS A 36 5.21 10.29 2.27
C HIS A 36 6.32 11.03 3.03
N ALA A 37 7.48 10.41 3.27
CA ALA A 37 8.62 11.14 3.81
C ALA A 37 9.04 12.27 2.86
N THR A 38 9.39 13.42 3.42
CA THR A 38 9.88 14.57 2.65
C THR A 38 11.18 14.19 1.94
N PRO A 39 11.25 14.28 0.60
CA PRO A 39 12.44 13.89 -0.14
C PRO A 39 13.69 14.63 0.33
N GLY A 40 14.81 13.90 0.47
CA GLY A 40 16.09 14.46 0.91
C GLY A 40 16.21 14.67 2.42
N GLN A 41 15.20 14.32 3.21
CA GLN A 41 15.32 14.29 4.68
C GLN A 41 15.81 12.92 5.16
N PRO A 42 16.65 12.86 6.21
CA PRO A 42 17.15 11.60 6.74
C PRO A 42 16.10 10.83 7.55
N ASP A 43 15.11 11.53 8.10
CA ASP A 43 14.07 10.95 8.95
C ASP A 43 12.82 10.62 8.12
N SER A 44 12.51 9.33 8.01
CA SER A 44 11.34 8.82 7.27
C SER A 44 10.00 9.10 7.99
N LEU A 45 10.03 9.65 9.21
CA LEU A 45 8.86 10.07 9.97
C LEU A 45 8.47 11.53 9.72
N VAL A 46 9.25 12.30 8.94
CA VAL A 46 8.91 13.66 8.52
C VAL A 46 8.03 13.58 7.26
N LEU A 47 6.71 13.48 7.45
CA LEU A 47 5.76 13.08 6.40
C LEU A 47 5.19 14.24 5.55
N GLY A 48 6.06 15.12 5.04
CA GLY A 48 5.66 16.27 4.21
C GLY A 48 5.28 15.94 2.76
N GLY A 49 5.55 14.72 2.29
CA GLY A 49 5.25 14.24 0.95
C GLY A 49 6.10 14.89 -0.15
N GLY A 50 5.64 14.74 -1.40
CA GLY A 50 6.26 15.37 -2.57
C GLY A 50 7.25 14.50 -3.35
N LEU A 51 7.49 13.26 -2.94
CA LEU A 51 8.26 12.28 -3.71
C LEU A 51 7.74 12.20 -5.16
N ALA A 52 8.65 12.23 -6.13
CA ALA A 52 8.29 12.14 -7.54
C ALA A 52 8.17 10.66 -7.94
N LEU A 53 6.93 10.20 -8.17
CA LEU A 53 6.64 8.84 -8.61
C LEU A 53 6.33 8.85 -10.11
N SER A 54 7.28 8.40 -10.92
CA SER A 54 7.16 8.42 -12.37
C SER A 54 6.26 7.29 -12.87
N SER A 55 5.49 7.54 -13.93
CA SER A 55 4.64 6.53 -14.56
C SER A 55 4.39 6.85 -16.02
N SER A 56 3.77 5.91 -16.74
CA SER A 56 3.24 6.13 -18.09
C SER A 56 2.10 7.15 -18.17
N PHE A 57 1.63 7.70 -17.04
CA PHE A 57 0.57 8.71 -16.97
C PHE A 57 1.09 10.11 -16.60
N GLY A 58 2.40 10.22 -16.34
CA GLY A 58 3.07 11.40 -15.78
C GLY A 58 3.61 11.13 -14.37
N VAL A 59 3.82 12.21 -13.60
CA VAL A 59 4.43 12.16 -12.27
C VAL A 59 3.38 12.33 -11.18
N PHE A 60 3.20 11.30 -10.36
CA PHE A 60 2.43 11.38 -9.12
C PHE A 60 3.29 11.92 -7.99
N ARG A 61 2.64 12.56 -7.02
CA ARG A 61 3.27 13.18 -5.86
C ARG A 61 2.41 12.90 -4.62
N PRO A 62 2.87 12.05 -3.69
CA PRO A 62 2.16 11.80 -2.45
C PRO A 62 1.98 13.09 -1.66
N PRO A 63 0.79 13.34 -1.07
CA PRO A 63 0.54 14.53 -0.26
C PRO A 63 1.29 14.48 1.08
N ASN A 64 1.31 15.62 1.77
CA ASN A 64 1.66 15.69 3.18
C ASN A 64 0.60 14.95 4.01
N ILE A 65 1.03 13.98 4.83
CA ILE A 65 0.15 13.23 5.76
C ILE A 65 0.57 13.38 7.22
N SER A 66 1.40 14.38 7.51
CA SER A 66 1.74 14.75 8.89
C SER A 66 0.50 15.27 9.64
N PRO A 67 0.54 15.36 10.98
CA PRO A 67 -0.58 15.90 11.75
C PRO A 67 -0.70 17.44 11.71
N ASP A 68 0.00 18.11 10.80
CA ASP A 68 -0.20 19.54 10.55
C ASP A 68 -1.67 19.82 10.17
N ILE A 69 -2.28 20.82 10.80
CA ILE A 69 -3.72 21.12 10.70
C ILE A 69 -4.08 21.74 9.34
N ALA A 70 -3.18 22.57 8.79
CA ALA A 70 -3.46 23.36 7.59
C ALA A 70 -3.03 22.65 6.31
N ASP A 71 -1.89 21.95 6.36
CA ASP A 71 -1.23 21.39 5.19
C ASP A 71 -1.17 19.86 5.18
N GLY A 72 -1.33 19.22 6.33
CA GLY A 72 -1.39 17.76 6.49
C GLY A 72 -2.80 17.23 6.70
N ILE A 73 -2.92 16.12 7.44
CA ILE A 73 -4.20 15.48 7.80
C ILE A 73 -4.71 15.91 9.19
N GLY A 74 -4.13 16.97 9.77
CA GLY A 74 -4.40 17.36 11.15
C GLY A 74 -5.84 17.78 11.43
N SER A 75 -6.57 18.23 10.41
CA SER A 75 -7.99 18.59 10.48
C SER A 75 -8.95 17.45 10.11
N TRP A 76 -8.44 16.31 9.64
CA TRP A 76 -9.27 15.20 9.18
C TRP A 76 -9.90 14.46 10.36
N THR A 77 -11.11 13.95 10.17
CA THR A 77 -11.69 12.94 11.07
C THR A 77 -11.09 11.55 10.81
N VAL A 78 -11.38 10.57 11.67
CA VAL A 78 -10.96 9.18 11.42
C VAL A 78 -11.75 8.59 10.24
N GLU A 79 -12.99 9.02 10.03
CA GLU A 79 -13.84 8.67 8.89
C GLU A 79 -13.28 9.19 7.57
N ASP A 80 -12.81 10.43 7.54
CA ASP A 80 -12.10 10.99 6.38
C ASP A 80 -10.88 10.15 6.02
N PHE A 81 -10.07 9.81 7.04
CA PHE A 81 -8.88 9.00 6.86
C PHE A 81 -9.21 7.58 6.36
N ALA A 82 -10.25 6.97 6.91
CA ALA A 82 -10.71 5.66 6.50
C ALA A 82 -11.25 5.66 5.06
N ASN A 83 -12.08 6.65 4.69
CA ASN A 83 -12.58 6.79 3.32
C ASN A 83 -11.44 7.04 2.31
N ALA A 84 -10.39 7.76 2.72
CA ALA A 84 -9.19 7.87 1.90
C ALA A 84 -8.56 6.49 1.67
N LEU A 85 -8.28 5.74 2.74
CA LEU A 85 -7.62 4.44 2.66
C LEU A 85 -8.45 3.38 1.93
N VAL A 86 -9.70 3.16 2.33
CA VAL A 86 -10.47 1.99 1.84
C VAL A 86 -11.26 2.27 0.58
N ALA A 87 -11.59 3.53 0.32
CA ALA A 87 -12.44 3.94 -0.80
C ALA A 87 -11.70 4.85 -1.77
N GLY A 88 -10.52 5.37 -1.44
CA GLY A 88 -9.80 6.30 -2.31
C GLY A 88 -10.59 7.58 -2.55
N ILE A 89 -11.18 8.15 -1.50
CA ILE A 89 -11.99 9.37 -1.54
C ILE A 89 -11.43 10.39 -0.54
N SER A 90 -11.22 11.63 -1.01
CA SER A 90 -10.77 12.73 -0.16
C SER A 90 -11.91 13.30 0.71
N PRO A 91 -11.59 14.04 1.79
CA PRO A 91 -12.60 14.68 2.64
C PRO A 91 -13.53 15.63 1.87
N ASP A 92 -13.04 16.24 0.78
CA ASP A 92 -13.81 17.12 -0.10
C ASP A 92 -14.56 16.36 -1.22
N GLY A 93 -14.67 15.03 -1.12
CA GLY A 93 -15.48 14.22 -2.02
C GLY A 93 -14.90 14.10 -3.42
N ARG A 94 -13.58 14.00 -3.58
CA ARG A 94 -12.89 13.73 -4.86
C ARG A 94 -12.27 12.34 -4.87
N HIS A 95 -12.17 11.72 -6.04
CA HIS A 95 -11.46 10.46 -6.18
C HIS A 95 -9.94 10.66 -6.09
N TYR A 96 -9.26 9.86 -5.26
CA TYR A 96 -7.82 9.66 -5.37
C TYR A 96 -7.47 8.81 -6.60
N TYR A 97 -6.30 9.08 -7.19
CA TYR A 97 -5.78 8.25 -8.28
C TYR A 97 -5.32 6.90 -7.69
N PRO A 98 -5.45 5.78 -8.43
CA PRO A 98 -5.07 4.45 -7.93
C PRO A 98 -3.56 4.26 -7.69
N ALA A 99 -2.73 5.27 -7.98
CA ALA A 99 -1.36 5.33 -7.47
C ALA A 99 -1.31 5.40 -5.92
N PHE A 100 -2.39 5.87 -5.27
CA PHE A 100 -2.63 5.62 -3.86
C PHE A 100 -3.29 4.23 -3.76
N PRO A 101 -2.68 3.22 -3.09
CA PRO A 101 -3.09 1.82 -3.20
C PRO A 101 -4.35 1.48 -2.39
N TYR A 102 -5.39 2.31 -2.48
CA TYR A 102 -6.69 2.07 -1.84
C TYR A 102 -7.36 0.78 -2.35
N THR A 103 -6.99 0.31 -3.54
CA THR A 103 -7.42 -1.01 -4.08
C THR A 103 -6.92 -2.17 -3.24
N SER A 104 -5.78 -2.01 -2.56
CA SER A 104 -5.24 -2.98 -1.61
C SER A 104 -5.74 -2.68 -0.19
N TYR A 105 -5.72 -1.42 0.23
CA TYR A 105 -6.18 -1.01 1.57
C TYR A 105 -7.68 -1.17 1.82
N THR A 106 -8.49 -1.43 0.78
CA THR A 106 -9.93 -1.68 0.95
C THR A 106 -10.24 -2.82 1.92
N GLY A 107 -9.30 -3.76 2.11
CA GLY A 107 -9.41 -4.84 3.09
C GLY A 107 -8.95 -4.49 4.51
N MET A 108 -8.56 -3.23 4.80
CA MET A 108 -8.06 -2.83 6.12
C MET A 108 -9.13 -2.98 7.19
N LYS A 109 -8.74 -3.54 8.34
CA LYS A 109 -9.61 -3.59 9.51
C LYS A 109 -9.80 -2.19 10.06
N ILE A 110 -11.02 -1.86 10.47
CA ILE A 110 -11.34 -0.55 11.08
C ILE A 110 -10.43 -0.26 12.27
N GLU A 111 -10.12 -1.25 13.09
CA GLU A 111 -9.22 -1.09 14.23
C GLU A 111 -7.78 -0.72 13.82
N ASP A 112 -7.26 -1.32 12.75
CA ASP A 112 -5.94 -0.98 12.23
C ASP A 112 -5.91 0.42 11.62
N ILE A 113 -7.01 0.87 11.01
CA ILE A 113 -7.17 2.25 10.52
C ILE A 113 -7.12 3.23 11.69
N LYS A 114 -7.85 2.96 12.77
CA LYS A 114 -7.86 3.80 13.99
C LYS A 114 -6.48 3.83 14.63
N ASN A 115 -5.81 2.69 14.74
CA ASN A 115 -4.46 2.57 15.28
C ASN A 115 -3.46 3.37 14.44
N LEU A 116 -3.47 3.19 13.12
CA LEU A 116 -2.62 3.94 12.18
C LEU A 116 -2.86 5.44 12.30
N TYR A 117 -4.13 5.86 12.33
CA TYR A 117 -4.50 7.26 12.51
C TYR A 117 -3.95 7.82 13.83
N ALA A 118 -4.12 7.09 14.95
CA ALA A 118 -3.57 7.47 16.24
C ALA A 118 -2.04 7.60 16.21
N TYR A 119 -1.34 6.69 15.55
CA TYR A 119 0.12 6.76 15.40
C TYR A 119 0.55 7.98 14.58
N LEU A 120 -0.08 8.26 13.43
CA LEU A 120 0.25 9.44 12.61
C LEU A 120 0.09 10.75 13.39
N ARG A 121 -0.86 10.82 14.33
CA ARG A 121 -1.04 11.97 15.24
C ARG A 121 0.11 12.19 16.22
N THR A 122 0.95 11.18 16.46
CA THR A 122 2.13 11.29 17.33
C THR A 122 3.37 11.80 16.61
N LEU A 123 3.35 11.85 15.27
CA LEU A 123 4.51 12.22 14.46
C LEU A 123 4.69 13.74 14.38
N PRO A 124 5.87 14.24 13.98
CA PRO A 124 6.10 15.68 13.83
C PRO A 124 5.17 16.30 12.79
N PRO A 125 4.52 17.44 13.08
CA PRO A 125 3.81 18.20 12.06
C PRO A 125 4.81 18.79 11.06
N VAL A 126 4.45 18.78 9.79
CA VAL A 126 5.26 19.36 8.70
C VAL A 126 4.40 20.39 7.99
N SER A 127 4.82 21.65 7.98
CA SER A 127 4.12 22.69 7.25
C SER A 127 4.49 22.69 5.77
N GLY A 128 3.56 23.16 4.93
CA GLY A 128 3.71 23.20 3.48
C GLY A 128 3.02 22.04 2.77
N LYS A 129 2.42 22.35 1.61
CA LYS A 129 1.78 21.36 0.75
C LYS A 129 2.78 20.76 -0.22
N ALA A 130 2.72 19.44 -0.39
CA ALA A 130 3.42 18.77 -1.47
C ALA A 130 3.00 19.37 -2.84
N PRO A 131 3.92 19.43 -3.83
CA PRO A 131 3.56 19.90 -5.16
C PRO A 131 2.46 19.02 -5.77
N PRO A 132 1.59 19.59 -6.64
CA PRO A 132 0.55 18.81 -7.31
C PRO A 132 1.16 17.76 -8.24
N HIS A 133 0.36 16.75 -8.61
CA HIS A 133 0.76 15.81 -9.65
C HIS A 133 0.99 16.54 -10.99
N ASP A 134 1.94 16.04 -11.77
CA ASP A 134 2.18 16.49 -13.15
C ASP A 134 1.81 15.37 -14.12
N LEU A 135 0.51 15.26 -14.39
CA LEU A 135 -0.05 14.22 -15.26
C LEU A 135 -0.25 14.73 -16.67
N TRP A 136 -0.25 13.83 -17.65
CA TRP A 136 -0.61 14.21 -19.03
C TRP A 136 -2.10 14.63 -19.09
N PRO A 137 -2.47 15.57 -19.98
CA PRO A 137 -3.80 16.19 -20.01
C PRO A 137 -5.01 15.25 -19.88
N PRO A 138 -5.10 14.09 -20.59
CA PRO A 138 -6.27 13.23 -20.45
C PRO A 138 -6.43 12.64 -19.05
N PHE A 139 -5.33 12.45 -18.31
CA PHE A 139 -5.32 11.82 -16.99
C PHE A 139 -5.53 12.81 -15.84
N ARG A 140 -5.61 14.12 -16.11
CA ARG A 140 -5.93 15.14 -15.10
C ARG A 140 -7.40 15.15 -14.70
N LEU A 141 -8.28 14.55 -15.49
CA LEU A 141 -9.72 14.53 -15.24
C LEU A 141 -10.09 13.53 -14.15
N ARG A 142 -10.19 14.00 -12.90
CA ARG A 142 -10.54 13.18 -11.72
C ARG A 142 -11.82 12.35 -11.88
N ARG A 143 -12.80 12.81 -12.66
CA ARG A 143 -14.04 12.04 -12.94
C ARG A 143 -13.81 10.76 -13.74
N ALA A 144 -12.74 10.70 -14.56
CA ALA A 144 -12.38 9.47 -15.28
C ALA A 144 -12.00 8.34 -14.32
N VAL A 145 -11.48 8.68 -13.13
CA VAL A 145 -11.19 7.70 -12.07
C VAL A 145 -12.47 7.01 -11.58
N GLY A 146 -13.61 7.69 -11.56
CA GLY A 146 -14.88 7.05 -11.20
C GLY A 146 -15.28 5.97 -12.20
N VAL A 147 -15.03 6.16 -13.49
CA VAL A 147 -15.23 5.11 -14.52
C VAL A 147 -14.24 3.97 -14.30
N TRP A 148 -12.97 4.29 -14.05
CA TRP A 148 -11.94 3.29 -13.75
C TRP A 148 -12.34 2.41 -12.56
N LYS A 149 -12.85 3.02 -11.48
CA LYS A 149 -13.33 2.30 -10.30
C LYS A 149 -14.48 1.35 -10.63
N LEU A 150 -15.46 1.77 -11.43
CA LEU A 150 -16.57 0.89 -11.85
C LEU A 150 -16.09 -0.36 -12.60
N LEU A 151 -14.92 -0.31 -13.24
CA LEU A 151 -14.36 -1.42 -14.03
C LEU A 151 -13.37 -2.28 -13.24
N PHE A 152 -12.61 -1.68 -12.32
CA PHE A 152 -11.41 -2.30 -11.73
C PHE A 152 -11.34 -2.22 -10.20
N PHE A 153 -12.30 -1.58 -9.53
CA PHE A 153 -12.31 -1.46 -8.08
C PHE A 153 -13.61 -2.05 -7.50
N GLU A 154 -13.44 -3.06 -6.66
CA GLU A 154 -14.51 -3.53 -5.79
C GLU A 154 -14.38 -2.78 -4.45
N GLU A 155 -15.24 -1.79 -4.24
CA GLU A 155 -15.29 -0.97 -3.03
C GLU A 155 -15.72 -1.82 -1.83
N VAL A 156 -14.88 -1.83 -0.78
CA VAL A 156 -14.98 -2.76 0.35
C VAL A 156 -14.82 -4.19 -0.16
N GLY A 157 -13.58 -4.51 -0.54
CA GLY A 157 -13.21 -5.83 -1.04
C GLY A 157 -13.76 -6.93 -0.13
N LYS A 158 -14.18 -8.04 -0.76
CA LYS A 158 -14.60 -9.26 -0.04
C LYS A 158 -13.60 -9.51 1.09
N PRO A 159 -14.05 -9.72 2.34
CA PRO A 159 -13.17 -10.17 3.40
C PRO A 159 -12.30 -11.29 2.82
N GLN A 160 -10.98 -11.16 2.93
CA GLN A 160 -10.10 -12.23 2.47
C GLN A 160 -10.62 -13.53 3.06
N ALA A 161 -10.74 -14.56 2.23
CA ALA A 161 -11.36 -15.81 2.63
C ALA A 161 -10.64 -16.32 3.88
N ILE A 162 -11.31 -16.25 5.03
CA ILE A 162 -10.80 -16.74 6.29
C ILE A 162 -10.69 -18.25 6.13
N THR A 163 -9.47 -18.73 6.07
CA THR A 163 -9.15 -20.15 5.84
C THR A 163 -9.32 -20.96 7.12
N GLY A 164 -9.37 -20.29 8.27
CA GLY A 164 -9.38 -20.92 9.60
C GLY A 164 -7.98 -21.26 10.10
N ASP A 165 -6.94 -21.00 9.31
CA ASP A 165 -5.53 -21.01 9.73
C ASP A 165 -5.11 -19.57 10.09
N PRO A 166 -4.94 -19.25 11.38
CA PRO A 166 -4.63 -17.89 11.81
C PRO A 166 -3.35 -17.31 11.21
N ALA A 167 -2.33 -18.16 10.99
CA ALA A 167 -1.06 -17.70 10.43
C ALA A 167 -1.20 -17.40 8.93
N LEU A 168 -1.96 -18.22 8.21
CA LEU A 168 -2.23 -17.98 6.79
C LEU A 168 -3.12 -16.75 6.59
N ASP A 169 -4.15 -16.58 7.42
CA ASP A 169 -5.06 -15.43 7.36
C ASP A 169 -4.33 -14.12 7.73
N ARG A 170 -3.43 -14.16 8.73
CA ARG A 170 -2.56 -13.02 9.07
C ARG A 170 -1.60 -12.68 7.93
N GLY A 171 -0.99 -13.69 7.32
CA GLY A 171 -0.07 -13.52 6.20
C GLY A 171 -0.73 -12.93 4.97
N SER A 172 -1.94 -13.41 4.66
CA SER A 172 -2.81 -12.87 3.61
C SER A 172 -3.11 -11.40 3.87
N TYR A 173 -3.56 -11.05 5.08
CA TYR A 173 -3.88 -9.67 5.44
C TYR A 173 -2.67 -8.74 5.31
N LEU A 174 -1.51 -9.17 5.78
CA LEU A 174 -0.29 -8.39 5.67
C LEU A 174 0.16 -8.24 4.22
N THR A 175 0.13 -9.30 3.42
CA THR A 175 0.67 -9.31 2.05
C THR A 175 -0.23 -8.57 1.06
N GLU A 176 -1.53 -8.84 1.12
CA GLU A 176 -2.51 -8.34 0.15
C GLU A 176 -3.04 -6.95 0.54
N THR A 177 -3.21 -6.68 1.83
CA THR A 177 -3.84 -5.44 2.30
C THR A 177 -2.81 -4.42 2.75
N LEU A 178 -2.02 -4.71 3.80
CA LEU A 178 -1.15 -3.70 4.40
C LEU A 178 0.08 -3.45 3.53
N ALA A 179 0.88 -4.47 3.25
CA ALA A 179 2.11 -4.35 2.47
C ALA A 179 1.89 -4.32 0.96
N HIS A 180 0.62 -4.46 0.50
CA HIS A 180 0.18 -4.27 -0.89
C HIS A 180 1.12 -4.90 -1.93
N CYS A 181 1.67 -6.09 -1.63
CA CYS A 181 2.75 -6.68 -2.42
C CYS A 181 2.34 -6.93 -3.88
N ALA A 182 1.04 -7.16 -4.12
CA ALA A 182 0.49 -7.33 -5.47
C ALA A 182 0.65 -6.07 -6.33
N GLU A 183 0.75 -4.88 -5.74
CA GLU A 183 0.93 -3.62 -6.47
C GLU A 183 2.30 -3.59 -7.17
N CYS A 184 3.36 -4.17 -6.64
CA CYS A 184 4.62 -4.27 -7.38
C CYS A 184 4.73 -5.61 -8.11
N HIS A 185 4.33 -6.70 -7.46
CA HIS A 185 4.57 -8.05 -7.95
C HIS A 185 3.52 -8.57 -8.94
N SER A 186 2.76 -7.71 -9.61
CA SER A 186 1.76 -8.14 -10.60
C SER A 186 1.84 -7.31 -11.87
N SER A 187 1.56 -7.93 -13.02
CA SER A 187 1.44 -7.18 -14.26
C SER A 187 0.12 -6.40 -14.32
N ARG A 188 0.12 -5.35 -15.13
CA ARG A 188 -1.03 -4.45 -15.30
C ARG A 188 -1.58 -4.47 -16.72
N ASN A 189 -2.86 -4.16 -16.87
CA ASN A 189 -3.45 -3.88 -18.18
C ASN A 189 -3.11 -2.44 -18.62
N ILE A 190 -3.55 -2.05 -19.81
CA ILE A 190 -3.31 -0.71 -20.37
C ILE A 190 -3.92 0.44 -19.53
N PHE A 191 -4.84 0.12 -18.62
CA PHE A 191 -5.47 1.06 -17.69
C PHE A 191 -4.79 1.06 -16.31
N ALA A 192 -3.61 0.45 -16.20
CA ALA A 192 -2.84 0.31 -14.95
C ALA A 192 -3.54 -0.49 -13.83
N ALA A 193 -4.59 -1.26 -14.14
CA ALA A 193 -5.19 -2.18 -13.19
C ALA A 193 -4.43 -3.51 -13.16
N ILE A 194 -4.27 -4.10 -11.97
CA ILE A 194 -3.65 -5.42 -11.80
C ILE A 194 -4.44 -6.46 -12.59
N ARG A 195 -3.74 -7.30 -13.35
CA ARG A 195 -4.32 -8.44 -14.07
C ARG A 195 -4.49 -9.63 -13.12
N PRO A 196 -5.72 -10.10 -12.84
CA PRO A 196 -5.97 -11.20 -11.91
C PRO A 196 -5.17 -12.47 -12.22
N GLU A 197 -4.99 -12.81 -13.50
CA GLU A 197 -4.27 -13.98 -14.00
C GLU A 197 -2.76 -13.96 -13.72
N THR A 198 -2.19 -12.78 -13.49
CA THR A 198 -0.75 -12.58 -13.21
C THR A 198 -0.50 -11.94 -11.86
N ARG A 199 -1.49 -11.90 -10.97
CA ARG A 199 -1.29 -11.42 -9.59
C ARG A 199 -0.12 -12.18 -8.95
N PHE A 200 0.83 -11.47 -8.37
CA PHE A 200 2.10 -11.96 -7.79
C PHE A 200 3.11 -12.59 -8.76
N ALA A 201 2.80 -12.64 -10.05
CA ALA A 201 3.66 -13.25 -11.06
C ALA A 201 4.79 -12.34 -11.56
N GLY A 202 4.96 -11.15 -10.99
CA GLY A 202 5.94 -10.15 -11.43
C GLY A 202 5.53 -9.46 -12.74
N GLY A 203 6.45 -8.66 -13.27
CA GLY A 203 6.22 -7.92 -14.50
C GLY A 203 7.15 -6.70 -14.63
N PRO A 204 7.01 -5.93 -15.72
CA PRO A 204 7.67 -4.64 -15.84
C PRO A 204 7.29 -3.73 -14.68
N ASP A 205 8.29 -3.03 -14.13
CA ASP A 205 8.08 -2.01 -13.11
C ASP A 205 7.17 -0.88 -13.66
N ALA A 206 6.36 -0.30 -12.77
CA ALA A 206 5.40 0.75 -13.14
C ALA A 206 6.07 2.05 -13.61
N GLU A 207 7.31 2.30 -13.15
CA GLU A 207 8.11 3.43 -13.59
C GLU A 207 8.87 3.14 -14.90
N GLY A 208 8.79 1.90 -15.41
CA GLY A 208 9.45 1.47 -16.64
C GLY A 208 10.96 1.28 -16.51
N THR A 209 11.49 1.24 -15.28
CA THR A 209 12.93 1.24 -15.02
C THR A 209 13.53 -0.16 -14.91
N GLY A 210 12.69 -1.20 -14.82
CA GLY A 210 13.15 -2.55 -14.61
C GLY A 210 12.04 -3.59 -14.57
N PHE A 211 12.31 -4.67 -13.85
CA PHE A 211 11.42 -5.82 -13.75
C PHE A 211 11.25 -6.24 -12.29
N VAL A 212 10.01 -6.33 -11.83
CA VAL A 212 9.66 -6.82 -10.49
C VAL A 212 9.54 -8.35 -10.54
N PRO A 213 10.23 -9.09 -9.65
CA PRO A 213 10.28 -10.54 -9.73
C PRO A 213 8.95 -11.20 -9.38
N ASN A 214 8.72 -12.39 -9.93
CA ASN A 214 7.62 -13.27 -9.53
C ASN A 214 7.85 -13.81 -8.11
N ILE A 215 6.85 -13.67 -7.23
CA ILE A 215 6.93 -14.16 -5.84
C ILE A 215 6.04 -15.38 -5.60
N THR A 216 5.42 -15.94 -6.63
CA THR A 216 4.69 -17.22 -6.52
C THR A 216 5.66 -18.41 -6.47
N PRO A 217 5.17 -19.61 -6.12
CA PRO A 217 5.98 -20.82 -6.15
C PRO A 217 6.65 -21.11 -7.50
N THR A 218 6.18 -20.55 -8.63
CA THR A 218 6.85 -20.69 -9.93
C THR A 218 8.32 -20.28 -9.89
N ARG A 219 8.64 -19.16 -9.24
CA ARG A 219 10.02 -18.68 -9.08
C ARG A 219 10.62 -19.08 -7.74
N LEU A 220 9.81 -19.10 -6.69
CA LEU A 220 10.28 -19.35 -5.33
C LEU A 220 10.30 -20.83 -4.93
N ARG A 221 10.06 -21.79 -5.83
CA ARG A 221 10.01 -23.24 -5.52
C ARG A 221 11.17 -23.81 -4.70
N ARG A 222 12.35 -23.17 -4.75
CA ARG A 222 13.55 -23.59 -4.02
C ARG A 222 13.78 -22.84 -2.70
N TRP A 223 12.96 -21.83 -2.42
CA TRP A 223 13.01 -21.06 -1.20
C TRP A 223 12.10 -21.74 -0.18
N THR A 224 12.59 -21.85 1.04
CA THR A 224 11.79 -22.24 2.19
C THR A 224 11.03 -21.04 2.75
N GLN A 225 10.03 -21.27 3.59
CA GLN A 225 9.38 -20.21 4.36
C GLN A 225 10.42 -19.40 5.18
N THR A 226 11.41 -20.06 5.76
CA THR A 226 12.51 -19.43 6.51
C THR A 226 13.36 -18.53 5.63
N ASP A 227 13.64 -18.93 4.38
CA ASP A 227 14.37 -18.09 3.42
C ASP A 227 13.62 -16.79 3.12
N ILE A 228 12.31 -16.89 2.88
CA ILE A 228 11.47 -15.72 2.62
C ILE A 228 11.43 -14.82 3.86
N SER A 229 11.19 -15.37 5.04
CA SER A 229 11.16 -14.60 6.29
C SER A 229 12.50 -13.93 6.60
N THR A 230 13.62 -14.62 6.38
CA THR A 230 14.97 -14.06 6.52
C THR A 230 15.20 -12.92 5.54
N MET A 231 14.77 -13.06 4.29
CA MET A 231 14.86 -11.99 3.29
C MET A 231 14.04 -10.77 3.70
N LEU A 232 12.85 -10.95 4.27
CA LEU A 232 12.05 -9.84 4.79
C LEU A 232 12.66 -9.18 6.04
N ALA A 233 13.49 -9.91 6.79
CA ALA A 233 14.17 -9.40 7.97
C ALA A 233 15.49 -8.68 7.67
N THR A 234 16.23 -9.12 6.65
CA THR A 234 17.63 -8.68 6.42
C THR A 234 17.89 -8.17 5.01
N GLY A 235 16.99 -8.45 4.07
CA GLY A 235 17.18 -8.21 2.64
C GLY A 235 18.05 -9.25 1.94
N GLN A 236 18.60 -10.22 2.66
CA GLN A 236 19.46 -11.27 2.11
C GLN A 236 18.64 -12.37 1.44
N LYS A 237 19.10 -12.82 0.28
CA LYS A 237 18.53 -13.93 -0.49
C LYS A 237 19.41 -15.18 -0.30
N PRO A 238 18.88 -16.41 -0.43
CA PRO A 238 19.60 -17.66 -0.14
C PRO A 238 20.88 -17.97 -0.96
N GLN A 239 21.23 -17.17 -1.96
CA GLN A 239 22.37 -17.41 -2.88
C GLN A 239 23.25 -16.15 -3.01
N ASP A 240 23.68 -15.59 -1.87
CA ASP A 240 24.62 -14.45 -1.76
C ASP A 240 24.18 -13.15 -2.46
N GLY A 241 22.87 -12.94 -2.62
CA GLY A 241 22.32 -11.72 -3.19
C GLY A 241 21.51 -10.92 -2.18
N HIS A 242 21.29 -9.63 -2.45
CA HIS A 242 20.36 -8.80 -1.68
C HIS A 242 19.17 -8.37 -2.54
N VAL A 243 18.08 -7.94 -1.90
CA VAL A 243 17.03 -7.16 -2.57
C VAL A 243 17.58 -5.81 -3.03
N GLY A 244 16.96 -5.21 -4.04
CA GLY A 244 17.36 -3.92 -4.59
C GLY A 244 16.16 -3.03 -4.89
N SER A 245 16.43 -1.81 -5.34
CA SER A 245 15.42 -0.81 -5.70
C SER A 245 14.42 -0.57 -4.54
N ALA A 246 13.15 -0.31 -4.84
CA ALA A 246 12.11 -0.04 -3.85
C ALA A 246 11.90 -1.16 -2.81
N MET A 247 12.31 -2.41 -3.10
CA MET A 247 12.18 -3.50 -2.13
C MET A 247 13.10 -3.30 -0.92
N VAL A 248 14.17 -2.53 -1.03
CA VAL A 248 15.04 -2.19 0.11
C VAL A 248 14.25 -1.45 1.19
N ASP A 249 13.43 -0.48 0.80
CA ASP A 249 12.59 0.28 1.75
C ASP A 249 11.50 -0.60 2.36
N VAL A 250 10.90 -1.49 1.56
CA VAL A 250 9.92 -2.46 2.05
C VAL A 250 10.55 -3.35 3.13
N VAL A 251 11.74 -3.90 2.89
CA VAL A 251 12.46 -4.71 3.88
C VAL A 251 12.85 -3.89 5.12
N ALA A 252 13.30 -2.65 4.94
CA ALA A 252 13.63 -1.76 6.07
C ALA A 252 12.43 -1.53 7.00
N ASN A 253 11.21 -1.50 6.46
CA ASN A 253 9.99 -1.44 7.26
C ASN A 253 9.62 -2.81 7.87
N LEU A 254 9.57 -3.88 7.06
CA LEU A 254 9.13 -5.21 7.50
C LEU A 254 10.09 -5.87 8.50
N SER A 255 11.38 -5.56 8.44
CA SER A 255 12.39 -6.00 9.43
C SER A 255 12.10 -5.49 10.86
N GLN A 256 11.31 -4.42 11.00
CA GLN A 256 10.92 -3.87 12.29
C GLN A 256 9.61 -4.46 12.84
N LEU A 257 8.91 -5.28 12.06
CA LEU A 257 7.72 -6.00 12.54
C LEU A 257 8.11 -7.15 13.49
N PRO A 258 7.15 -7.71 14.24
CA PRO A 258 7.34 -8.99 14.92
C PRO A 258 7.77 -10.10 13.95
N GLN A 259 8.56 -11.06 14.44
CA GLN A 259 8.99 -12.21 13.64
C GLN A 259 7.81 -13.02 13.11
N GLU A 260 6.77 -13.21 13.93
CA GLU A 260 5.52 -13.88 13.58
C GLU A 260 4.81 -13.26 12.37
N ASP A 261 4.90 -11.95 12.18
CA ASP A 261 4.30 -11.26 11.03
C ASP A 261 5.07 -11.55 9.75
N ARG A 262 6.41 -11.57 9.81
CA ARG A 262 7.25 -11.98 8.66
C ARG A 262 7.06 -13.45 8.30
N ASP A 263 6.93 -14.31 9.31
CA ASP A 263 6.68 -15.74 9.11
C ASP A 263 5.28 -15.98 8.52
N ALA A 264 4.28 -15.22 8.94
CA ALA A 264 2.94 -15.27 8.37
C ALA A 264 2.94 -14.83 6.90
N ILE A 265 3.61 -13.72 6.56
CA ILE A 265 3.80 -13.28 5.16
C ILE A 265 4.47 -14.40 4.34
N ALA A 266 5.55 -14.99 4.86
CA ALA A 266 6.26 -16.07 4.19
C ALA A 266 5.36 -17.31 3.95
N ARG A 267 4.55 -17.70 4.94
CA ARG A 267 3.57 -18.80 4.82
C ARG A 267 2.56 -18.52 3.72
N TYR A 268 2.04 -17.30 3.67
CA TYR A 268 1.07 -16.92 2.65
C TYR A 268 1.68 -16.91 1.25
N ILE A 269 2.89 -16.36 1.08
CA ILE A 269 3.62 -16.36 -0.18
C ILE A 269 3.86 -17.78 -0.69
N GLU A 270 4.25 -18.71 0.19
CA GLU A 270 4.43 -20.13 -0.17
C GLU A 270 3.11 -20.80 -0.60
N ALA A 271 1.99 -20.41 0.02
CA ALA A 271 0.65 -20.92 -0.30
C ALA A 271 0.03 -20.31 -1.56
N LEU A 272 0.65 -19.30 -2.18
CA LEU A 272 0.13 -18.67 -3.39
C LEU A 272 0.04 -19.69 -4.54
N PRO A 273 -0.98 -19.58 -5.42
CA PRO A 273 -1.01 -20.38 -6.63
C PRO A 273 0.20 -20.06 -7.51
N ALA A 274 0.87 -21.11 -8.00
CA ALA A 274 1.97 -20.96 -8.96
C ALA A 274 1.44 -20.32 -10.25
N ARG A 275 2.02 -19.19 -10.65
CA ARG A 275 1.66 -18.46 -11.87
C ARG A 275 2.89 -18.14 -12.69
N GLN A 276 2.77 -18.25 -14.00
CA GLN A 276 3.88 -17.92 -14.90
C GLN A 276 4.06 -16.41 -14.98
N THR A 277 5.32 -15.99 -14.97
CA THR A 277 5.66 -14.60 -15.23
C THR A 277 5.20 -14.24 -16.63
N PRO A 278 4.39 -13.18 -16.82
CA PRO A 278 4.02 -12.75 -18.17
C PRO A 278 5.27 -12.32 -18.94
N HIS A 279 5.49 -12.93 -20.10
CA HIS A 279 6.49 -12.47 -21.05
C HIS A 279 5.94 -11.29 -21.87
N PRO A 280 6.80 -10.36 -22.33
CA PRO A 280 6.41 -9.33 -23.28
C PRO A 280 5.71 -9.89 -24.53
#